data_AF-A0A7K9J4J0-F1
#
_entry.id   AF-A0A7K9J4J0-F1
#
_cell.length_a   1.000
_cell.length_b   1.000
_cell.length_c   1.000
_cell.angle_alpha   90.00
_cell.angle_beta   90.00
_cell.angle_gamma   90.00
#
_symmetry.space_group_name_H-M   'P 1'
#
loop_
_entity.id
_entity.type
_entity.pdbx_description
1 polymer ?
#
loop_
_entity_poly.entity_id
_entity_poly.type
_entity_poly.pdbx_seq_one_letter_code
_entity_poly.pdbx_strand_id
1 'polypeptide(L)'
;PEPPEGGWGWVVMLAAMWCNGAVFGIQNSCGVLFVSMLQLFGSSEDKQLVFKTAWVSSLSMGMVFFCSPIVSIFTDLFGCRKVAVIGAAVGLVGLFSSSFVSTIEPLYFTYGILFACGCSFAYQPSLVILGHYFKKRLGLVNGIVTAGSSLFTVSLPFLLRLLIDAVGLCDTLKVLCILMFVLFLAGFTYKPLVPNAKDKEGGKKGKSKFPPAKKICNFSVFKVLSYRIWAFGIPAALFGYFVPYVHLVS
;
A
#
# COMPACT_ATOMS: atom_id res chain seq x y z
N PRO A 1 27.99 -7.61 -9.96
CA PRO A 1 27.18 -6.93 -10.99
C PRO A 1 26.80 -5.54 -10.50
N GLU A 2 27.35 -4.51 -11.14
CA GLU A 2 26.92 -3.12 -10.91
C GLU A 2 25.42 -3.02 -11.26
N PRO A 3 24.63 -2.29 -10.44
CA PRO A 3 23.21 -2.09 -10.75
C PRO A 3 23.12 -1.37 -12.10
N PRO A 4 22.26 -1.82 -13.03
CA PRO A 4 22.17 -1.19 -14.35
C PRO A 4 21.62 0.22 -14.20
N GLU A 5 22.51 1.20 -14.22
CA GLU A 5 22.17 2.62 -14.27
C GLU A 5 21.68 2.96 -15.68
N GLY A 6 20.47 2.51 -16.03
CA GLY A 6 19.79 2.81 -17.29
C GLY A 6 19.09 1.61 -17.93
N GLY A 7 18.05 1.88 -18.73
CA GLY A 7 17.22 0.86 -19.41
C GLY A 7 15.96 0.51 -18.62
N TRP A 8 15.77 -0.79 -18.29
CA TRP A 8 14.56 -1.32 -17.65
C TRP A 8 14.27 -0.71 -16.26
N GLY A 9 15.28 -0.16 -15.59
CA GLY A 9 15.11 0.53 -14.31
C GLY A 9 14.16 1.73 -14.38
N TRP A 10 14.11 2.45 -15.52
CA TRP A 10 13.16 3.55 -15.71
C TRP A 10 11.72 3.05 -15.81
N VAL A 11 11.49 1.89 -16.41
CA VAL A 11 10.16 1.26 -16.47
C VAL A 11 9.73 0.82 -15.07
N VAL A 12 10.65 0.24 -14.29
CA VAL A 12 10.40 -0.10 -12.88
C VAL A 12 10.12 1.14 -12.04
N MET A 13 10.81 2.26 -12.29
CA MET A 13 10.53 3.54 -11.65
C MET A 13 9.11 4.03 -11.96
N LEU A 14 8.68 4.02 -13.22
CA LEU A 14 7.32 4.41 -13.60
C LEU A 14 6.26 3.49 -12.97
N ALA A 15 6.53 2.18 -12.92
CA ALA A 15 5.67 1.23 -12.24
C ALA A 15 5.58 1.48 -10.71
N ALA A 16 6.70 1.83 -10.07
CA ALA A 16 6.72 2.17 -8.64
C ALA A 16 6.06 3.53 -8.36
N MET A 17 6.19 4.50 -9.27
CA MET A 17 5.45 5.77 -9.24
C MET A 17 3.94 5.53 -9.35
N TRP A 18 3.50 4.67 -10.26
CA TRP A 18 2.09 4.28 -10.36
C TRP A 18 1.60 3.58 -9.09
N CYS A 19 2.38 2.63 -8.55
CA CYS A 19 2.04 1.96 -7.30
C CYS A 19 1.88 2.93 -6.13
N ASN A 20 2.85 3.82 -5.93
CA ASN A 20 2.79 4.86 -4.91
C ASN A 20 1.58 5.77 -5.11
N GLY A 21 1.40 6.26 -6.34
CA GLY A 21 0.30 7.14 -6.70
C GLY A 21 -1.05 6.48 -6.46
N ALA A 22 -1.26 5.25 -6.92
CA ALA A 22 -2.50 4.52 -6.73
C ALA A 22 -2.78 4.27 -5.23
N VAL A 23 -1.81 3.74 -4.48
CA VAL A 23 -2.02 3.43 -3.05
C VAL A 23 -2.30 4.70 -2.24
N PHE A 24 -1.45 5.72 -2.34
CA PHE A 24 -1.66 6.97 -1.61
C PHE A 24 -2.84 7.78 -2.15
N GLY A 25 -3.09 7.74 -3.45
CA GLY A 25 -4.23 8.37 -4.09
C GLY A 25 -5.54 7.82 -3.54
N ILE A 26 -5.70 6.51 -3.49
CA ILE A 26 -6.91 5.88 -2.94
C ILE A 26 -7.01 6.17 -1.45
N GLN A 27 -5.92 6.02 -0.69
CA GLN A 27 -5.91 6.24 0.75
C GLN A 27 -6.21 7.70 1.15
N ASN A 28 -5.75 8.67 0.36
CA ASN A 28 -6.05 10.09 0.56
C ASN A 28 -7.47 10.45 0.08
N SER A 29 -7.98 9.74 -0.93
CA SER A 29 -9.35 9.90 -1.42
C SER A 29 -10.41 9.22 -0.53
N CYS A 30 -9.99 8.50 0.52
CA CYS A 30 -10.88 7.95 1.53
C CYS A 30 -11.85 8.98 2.11
N GLY A 31 -11.46 10.25 2.23
CA GLY A 31 -12.35 11.32 2.70
C GLY A 31 -13.49 11.62 1.73
N VAL A 32 -13.23 11.57 0.42
CA VAL A 32 -14.28 11.74 -0.60
C VAL A 32 -15.19 10.51 -0.61
N LEU A 33 -14.61 9.31 -0.63
CA LEU A 33 -15.37 8.06 -0.55
C LEU A 33 -16.22 7.99 0.73
N PHE A 34 -15.70 8.46 1.86
CA PHE A 34 -16.41 8.55 3.13
C PHE A 34 -17.66 9.41 3.05
N VAL A 35 -17.56 10.64 2.51
CA VAL A 35 -18.71 11.55 2.35
C VAL A 35 -19.79 10.91 1.49
N SER A 36 -19.38 10.25 0.39
CA SER A 36 -20.32 9.59 -0.51
C SER A 36 -20.93 8.32 0.08
N MET A 37 -20.18 7.56 0.88
CA MET A 37 -20.70 6.42 1.64
C MET A 37 -21.75 6.88 2.66
N LEU A 38 -21.53 8.02 3.32
CA LEU A 38 -22.53 8.60 4.22
C LEU A 38 -23.82 8.92 3.48
N GLN A 39 -23.73 9.61 2.34
CA GLN A 39 -24.91 9.95 1.52
C GLN A 39 -25.67 8.71 1.00
N LEU A 40 -24.97 7.61 0.73
CA LEU A 40 -25.58 6.37 0.23
C LEU A 40 -26.23 5.53 1.34
N PHE A 41 -25.63 5.46 2.54
CA PHE A 41 -26.11 4.61 3.64
C PHE A 41 -27.09 5.30 4.60
N GLY A 42 -27.26 6.63 4.56
CA GLY A 42 -28.23 7.34 5.38
C GLY A 42 -28.01 8.86 5.47
N SER A 43 -28.65 9.50 6.45
CA SER A 43 -28.52 10.96 6.64
C SER A 43 -27.15 11.33 7.23
N SER A 44 -26.47 12.32 6.65
CA SER A 44 -25.20 12.87 7.16
C SER A 44 -25.24 13.40 8.61
N GLU A 45 -26.43 13.46 9.22
CA GLU A 45 -26.67 13.90 10.60
C GLU A 45 -26.51 12.77 11.64
N ASP A 46 -26.48 11.50 11.20
CA ASP A 46 -26.45 10.37 12.10
C ASP A 46 -25.02 10.12 12.64
N LYS A 47 -24.74 10.65 13.84
CA LYS A 47 -23.40 10.62 14.47
C LYS A 47 -22.79 9.22 14.54
N GLN A 48 -23.61 8.17 14.70
CA GLN A 48 -23.16 6.79 14.70
C GLN A 48 -22.63 6.34 13.33
N LEU A 49 -23.25 6.77 12.25
CA LEU A 49 -22.92 6.40 10.87
C LEU A 49 -21.65 7.13 10.41
N VAL A 50 -21.51 8.41 10.79
CA VAL A 50 -20.28 9.21 10.65
C VAL A 50 -19.12 8.53 11.38
N PHE A 51 -19.31 8.15 12.65
CA PHE A 51 -18.28 7.46 13.42
C PHE A 51 -17.89 6.15 12.74
N LYS A 52 -18.87 5.30 12.41
CA LYS A 52 -18.60 3.99 11.78
C LYS A 52 -17.78 4.13 10.50
N THR A 53 -18.18 5.00 9.58
CA THR A 53 -17.49 5.15 8.29
C THR A 53 -16.08 5.72 8.46
N ALA A 54 -15.84 6.56 9.49
CA ALA A 54 -14.53 7.16 9.75
C ALA A 54 -13.55 6.11 10.26
N TRP A 55 -14.04 5.19 11.09
CA TRP A 55 -13.28 4.03 11.54
C TRP A 55 -12.81 3.14 10.41
N VAL A 56 -13.58 2.99 9.32
CA VAL A 56 -13.15 2.18 8.16
C VAL A 56 -11.88 2.76 7.53
N SER A 57 -11.88 4.08 7.30
CA SER A 57 -10.73 4.79 6.71
C SER A 57 -9.51 4.79 7.62
N SER A 58 -9.71 5.04 8.92
CA SER A 58 -8.65 5.00 9.94
C SER A 58 -8.06 3.61 10.07
N LEU A 59 -8.91 2.58 10.07
CA LEU A 59 -8.48 1.18 10.14
C LEU A 59 -7.69 0.81 8.88
N SER A 60 -8.14 1.22 7.68
CA SER A 60 -7.38 1.02 6.44
C SER A 60 -5.97 1.60 6.54
N MET A 61 -5.85 2.87 6.92
CA MET A 61 -4.55 3.53 6.97
C MET A 61 -3.64 2.91 8.04
N GLY A 62 -4.19 2.59 9.22
CA GLY A 62 -3.49 1.88 10.28
C GLY A 62 -2.99 0.51 9.83
N MET A 63 -3.81 -0.25 9.11
CA MET A 63 -3.46 -1.57 8.58
C MET A 63 -2.35 -1.52 7.53
N VAL A 64 -2.33 -0.50 6.66
CA VAL A 64 -1.24 -0.32 5.68
C VAL A 64 0.13 -0.24 6.38
N PHE A 65 0.22 0.57 7.44
CA PHE A 65 1.46 0.73 8.21
C PHE A 65 1.76 -0.48 9.09
N PHE A 66 0.75 -1.07 9.73
CA PHE A 66 0.91 -2.26 10.57
C PHE A 66 1.45 -3.46 9.77
N CYS A 67 1.00 -3.62 8.52
CA CYS A 67 1.48 -4.68 7.64
C CYS A 67 2.84 -4.39 7.01
N SER A 68 3.30 -3.14 6.91
CA SER A 68 4.57 -2.77 6.27
C SER A 68 5.79 -3.59 6.76
N PRO A 69 6.04 -3.79 8.08
CA PRO A 69 7.14 -4.63 8.54
C PRO A 69 6.98 -6.11 8.17
N ILE A 70 5.74 -6.62 8.19
CA ILE A 70 5.43 -8.00 7.79
C ILE A 70 5.76 -8.16 6.30
N VAL A 71 5.33 -7.21 5.47
CA VAL A 71 5.59 -7.21 4.03
C VAL A 71 7.08 -7.17 3.75
N SER A 72 7.86 -6.40 4.52
CA SER A 72 9.31 -6.34 4.40
C SER A 72 9.94 -7.73 4.54
N ILE A 73 9.52 -8.51 5.56
CA ILE A 73 10.00 -9.88 5.77
C ILE A 73 9.58 -10.80 4.61
N PHE A 74 8.32 -10.70 4.15
CA PHE A 74 7.84 -11.49 3.02
C PHE A 74 8.56 -11.14 1.72
N THR A 75 8.89 -9.86 1.51
CA THR A 75 9.63 -9.35 0.35
C THR A 75 11.04 -9.92 0.32
N ASP A 76 11.69 -10.01 1.48
CA ASP A 76 13.01 -10.63 1.63
C ASP A 76 12.98 -12.15 1.37
N LEU A 77 11.88 -12.84 1.73
CA LEU A 77 11.75 -14.30 1.59
C LEU A 77 11.32 -14.75 0.19
N PHE A 78 10.27 -14.13 -0.36
CA PHE A 78 9.63 -14.55 -1.61
C PHE A 78 10.04 -13.70 -2.82
N GLY A 79 10.71 -12.58 -2.57
CA GLY A 79 11.14 -11.61 -3.58
C GLY A 79 10.07 -10.58 -3.94
N CYS A 80 10.52 -9.39 -4.36
CA CYS A 80 9.65 -8.23 -4.64
C CYS A 80 8.53 -8.53 -5.64
N ARG A 81 8.80 -9.30 -6.70
CA ARG A 81 7.83 -9.56 -7.78
C ARG A 81 6.61 -10.33 -7.27
N LYS A 82 6.82 -11.45 -6.56
CA LYS A 82 5.72 -12.30 -6.10
C LYS A 82 4.86 -11.56 -5.06
N VAL A 83 5.53 -10.89 -4.12
CA VAL A 83 4.85 -10.16 -3.04
C VAL A 83 4.03 -9.00 -3.61
N ALA A 84 4.57 -8.24 -4.56
CA ALA A 84 3.84 -7.15 -5.21
C ALA A 84 2.61 -7.63 -5.98
N VAL A 85 2.75 -8.70 -6.77
CA VAL A 85 1.65 -9.25 -7.59
C VAL A 85 0.55 -9.84 -6.70
N ILE A 86 0.92 -10.60 -5.66
CA ILE A 86 -0.04 -11.15 -4.70
C ILE A 86 -0.73 -10.02 -3.93
N GLY A 87 0.02 -9.02 -3.48
CA GLY A 87 -0.53 -7.84 -2.80
C GLY A 87 -1.53 -7.07 -3.65
N ALA A 88 -1.17 -6.79 -4.91
CA ALA A 88 -2.06 -6.12 -5.85
C ALA A 88 -3.33 -6.94 -6.14
N ALA A 89 -3.21 -8.27 -6.27
CA ALA A 89 -4.37 -9.13 -6.46
C ALA A 89 -5.30 -9.14 -5.24
N VAL A 90 -4.74 -9.27 -4.03
CA VAL A 90 -5.50 -9.20 -2.77
C VAL A 90 -6.18 -7.84 -2.61
N GLY A 91 -5.48 -6.76 -2.94
CA GLY A 91 -6.02 -5.40 -2.94
C GLY A 91 -7.17 -5.25 -3.93
N LEU A 92 -7.01 -5.77 -5.15
CA LEU A 92 -8.06 -5.75 -6.17
C LEU A 92 -9.30 -6.52 -5.70
N VAL A 93 -9.14 -7.71 -5.12
CA VAL A 93 -10.25 -8.50 -4.58
C VAL A 93 -10.93 -7.77 -3.42
N GLY A 94 -10.16 -7.17 -2.50
CA GLY A 94 -10.74 -6.39 -1.40
C GLY A 94 -11.56 -5.20 -1.88
N LEU A 95 -11.06 -4.47 -2.88
CA LEU A 95 -11.76 -3.33 -3.44
C LEU A 95 -12.97 -3.74 -4.27
N PHE A 96 -12.85 -4.80 -5.06
CA PHE A 96 -13.94 -5.34 -5.88
C PHE A 96 -15.08 -5.86 -5.00
N SER A 97 -14.77 -6.63 -3.94
CA SER A 97 -15.75 -7.06 -2.95
C SER A 97 -16.43 -5.87 -2.28
N SER A 98 -15.69 -4.79 -2.01
CA SER A 98 -16.27 -3.57 -1.42
C SER A 98 -17.28 -2.87 -2.33
N SER A 99 -17.22 -3.06 -3.65
CA SER A 99 -18.19 -2.49 -4.60
C SER A 99 -19.59 -3.13 -4.50
N PHE A 100 -19.67 -4.40 -4.08
CA PHE A 100 -20.94 -5.14 -3.92
C PHE A 100 -21.53 -5.05 -2.52
N VAL A 101 -20.79 -4.46 -1.59
CA VAL A 101 -21.19 -4.38 -0.19
C VAL A 101 -22.18 -3.24 0.00
N SER A 102 -23.38 -3.57 0.50
CA SER A 102 -24.45 -2.61 0.81
C SER A 102 -24.58 -2.33 2.31
N THR A 103 -23.62 -2.74 3.14
CA THR A 103 -23.63 -2.52 4.60
C THR A 103 -22.22 -2.20 5.12
N ILE A 104 -22.13 -1.41 6.20
CA ILE A 104 -20.83 -0.92 6.71
C ILE A 104 -20.01 -2.01 7.40
N GLU A 105 -20.66 -3.02 8.00
CA GLU A 105 -19.97 -4.09 8.73
C GLU A 105 -18.95 -4.87 7.88
N PRO A 106 -19.32 -5.45 6.72
CA PRO A 106 -18.37 -6.13 5.84
C PRO A 106 -17.35 -5.15 5.22
N LEU A 107 -17.65 -3.85 5.13
CA LEU A 107 -16.74 -2.83 4.59
C LEU A 107 -15.47 -2.69 5.45
N TYR A 108 -15.57 -2.85 6.78
CA TYR A 108 -14.39 -2.89 7.66
C TYR A 108 -13.42 -3.99 7.27
N PHE A 109 -13.95 -5.15 6.90
CA PHE A 109 -13.13 -6.30 6.54
C PHE A 109 -12.59 -6.19 5.12
N THR A 110 -13.44 -5.85 4.14
CA THR A 110 -13.04 -5.81 2.73
C THR A 110 -12.16 -4.60 2.41
N TYR A 111 -12.58 -3.40 2.81
CA TYR A 111 -11.84 -2.17 2.53
C TYR A 111 -10.78 -1.89 3.60
N GLY A 112 -11.16 -2.02 4.87
CA GLY A 112 -10.27 -1.72 5.98
C GLY A 112 -9.11 -2.71 6.13
N ILE A 113 -9.38 -4.01 6.09
CA ILE A 113 -8.35 -5.04 6.32
C ILE A 113 -7.79 -5.55 4.99
N LEU A 114 -8.64 -6.11 4.13
CA LEU A 114 -8.20 -6.87 2.95
C LEU A 114 -7.55 -5.96 1.90
N PHE A 115 -8.19 -4.85 1.55
CA PHE A 115 -7.64 -3.86 0.62
C PHE A 115 -6.36 -3.20 1.18
N ALA A 116 -6.35 -2.78 2.45
CA ALA A 116 -5.19 -2.18 3.09
C ALA A 116 -3.98 -3.13 3.17
N CYS A 117 -4.21 -4.40 3.53
CA CYS A 117 -3.19 -5.45 3.45
C CYS A 117 -2.63 -5.53 2.03
N GLY A 118 -3.49 -5.66 1.02
CA GLY A 118 -3.06 -5.73 -0.37
C GLY A 118 -2.22 -4.54 -0.80
N CYS A 119 -2.63 -3.32 -0.44
CA CYS A 119 -1.89 -2.09 -0.70
C CYS A 119 -0.51 -2.07 -0.03
N SER A 120 -0.41 -2.50 1.22
CA SER A 120 0.88 -2.62 1.93
C SER A 120 1.82 -3.61 1.23
N PHE A 121 1.26 -4.77 0.81
CA PHE A 121 1.98 -5.82 0.09
C PHE A 121 2.43 -5.41 -1.31
N ALA A 122 1.75 -4.46 -1.96
CA ALA A 122 2.18 -3.88 -3.23
C ALA A 122 3.19 -2.73 -3.06
N TYR A 123 2.96 -1.86 -2.06
CA TYR A 123 3.75 -0.65 -1.84
C TYR A 123 5.19 -0.94 -1.40
N GLN A 124 5.40 -1.75 -0.36
CA GLN A 124 6.73 -2.03 0.17
C GLN A 124 7.72 -2.57 -0.89
N PRO A 125 7.39 -3.62 -1.68
CA PRO A 125 8.32 -4.12 -2.69
C PRO A 125 8.59 -3.12 -3.82
N SER A 126 7.67 -2.20 -4.09
CA SER A 126 7.86 -1.14 -5.10
C SER A 126 8.99 -0.17 -4.72
N LEU A 127 9.22 0.08 -3.43
CA LEU A 127 10.34 0.89 -2.95
C LEU A 127 11.64 0.09 -2.88
N VAL A 128 11.58 -1.16 -2.43
CA VAL A 128 12.76 -2.03 -2.31
C VAL A 128 13.40 -2.29 -3.67
N ILE A 129 12.58 -2.52 -4.72
CA ILE A 129 13.09 -2.81 -6.06
C ILE A 129 13.85 -1.62 -6.68
N LEU A 130 13.47 -0.38 -6.38
CA LEU A 130 14.21 0.81 -6.83
C LEU A 130 15.63 0.82 -6.25
N GLY A 131 15.77 0.38 -5.00
CA GLY A 131 17.05 0.16 -4.32
C GLY A 131 17.99 -0.83 -5.01
N HIS A 132 17.42 -1.80 -5.72
CA HIS A 132 18.20 -2.79 -6.45
C HIS A 132 18.67 -2.28 -7.83
N TYR A 133 17.90 -1.40 -8.47
CA TYR A 133 18.19 -0.88 -9.80
C TYR A 133 19.05 0.39 -9.81
N PHE A 134 18.89 1.26 -8.81
CA PHE A 134 19.61 2.53 -8.73
C PHE A 134 20.33 2.61 -7.39
N LYS A 135 21.66 2.63 -7.40
CA LYS A 135 22.45 2.85 -6.17
C LYS A 135 23.00 4.27 -6.09
N LYS A 136 23.47 4.83 -7.21
CA LYS A 136 24.11 6.16 -7.22
C LYS A 136 23.08 7.29 -7.27
N ARG A 137 21.94 7.05 -7.92
CA ARG A 137 20.85 8.05 -8.13
C ARG A 137 19.57 7.75 -7.37
N LEU A 138 19.62 6.92 -6.33
CA LEU A 138 18.43 6.49 -5.60
C LEU A 138 17.61 7.66 -5.03
N GLY A 139 18.29 8.68 -4.49
CA GLY A 139 17.62 9.88 -3.97
C GLY A 139 16.82 10.63 -5.04
N LEU A 140 17.39 10.79 -6.24
CA LEU A 140 16.71 11.40 -7.39
C LEU A 140 15.51 10.56 -7.83
N VAL A 141 15.67 9.25 -7.94
CA VAL A 141 14.60 8.32 -8.37
C VAL A 141 13.45 8.32 -7.37
N ASN A 142 13.74 8.23 -6.07
CA ASN A 142 12.71 8.34 -5.04
C ASN A 142 12.06 9.74 -5.06
N GLY A 143 12.83 10.81 -5.30
CA GLY A 143 12.28 12.15 -5.47
C GLY A 143 11.27 12.24 -6.63
N ILE A 144 11.60 11.67 -7.79
CA ILE A 144 10.72 11.62 -8.97
C ILE A 144 9.47 10.78 -8.68
N VAL A 145 9.64 9.59 -8.08
CA VAL A 145 8.54 8.69 -7.71
C VAL A 145 7.57 9.38 -6.76
N THR A 146 8.08 10.03 -5.71
CA THR A 146 7.27 10.75 -4.72
C THR A 146 6.61 12.00 -5.29
N ALA A 147 7.32 12.77 -6.13
CA ALA A 147 6.73 13.92 -6.82
C ALA A 147 5.59 13.47 -7.76
N GLY A 148 5.83 12.40 -8.52
CA GLY A 148 4.85 11.82 -9.43
C GLY A 148 3.63 11.24 -8.71
N SER A 149 3.84 10.53 -7.60
CA SER A 149 2.73 10.00 -6.80
C SER A 149 1.92 11.11 -6.14
N SER A 150 2.55 12.24 -5.78
CA SER A 150 1.86 13.40 -5.20
C SER A 150 0.91 14.04 -6.21
N LEU A 151 1.36 14.24 -7.45
CA LEU A 151 0.50 14.76 -8.52
C LEU A 151 -0.71 13.84 -8.76
N PHE A 152 -0.48 12.54 -8.78
CA PHE A 152 -1.56 11.55 -8.91
C PHE A 152 -2.52 11.60 -7.70
N THR A 153 -1.98 11.71 -6.48
CA THR A 153 -2.75 11.74 -5.22
C THR A 153 -3.59 13.02 -5.07
N VAL A 154 -3.17 14.14 -5.65
CA VAL A 154 -3.95 15.39 -5.69
C VAL A 154 -5.02 15.34 -6.78
N SER A 155 -4.72 14.70 -7.92
CA SER A 155 -5.65 14.62 -9.05
C SER A 155 -6.77 13.60 -8.84
N LEU A 156 -6.47 12.47 -8.18
CA LEU A 156 -7.41 11.36 -8.02
C LEU A 156 -8.69 11.74 -7.23
N PRO A 157 -8.65 12.47 -6.09
CA PRO A 157 -9.85 12.90 -5.36
C PRO A 157 -10.78 13.77 -6.21
N PHE A 158 -10.23 14.64 -7.06
CA PHE A 158 -11.02 15.49 -7.93
C PHE A 158 -11.74 14.66 -9.00
N LEU A 159 -11.01 13.73 -9.62
CA LEU A 159 -11.59 12.79 -10.58
C LEU A 159 -12.67 11.93 -9.92
N LEU A 160 -12.45 11.46 -8.70
CA LEU A 160 -13.41 10.66 -7.94
C LEU A 160 -14.69 11.42 -7.62
N ARG A 161 -14.62 12.70 -7.23
CA ARG A 161 -15.82 13.53 -7.02
C ARG A 161 -16.68 13.60 -8.29
N LEU A 162 -16.06 13.91 -9.43
CA LEU A 162 -16.77 13.97 -10.71
C LEU A 162 -17.39 12.62 -11.09
N LEU A 163 -16.68 11.52 -10.82
CA LEU A 163 -17.19 10.18 -11.09
C LEU A 163 -18.36 9.81 -10.19
N ILE A 164 -18.28 10.13 -8.90
CA ILE A 164 -19.34 9.84 -7.94
C ILE A 164 -20.60 10.62 -8.30
N ASP A 165 -20.47 11.90 -8.67
CA ASP A 165 -21.61 12.72 -9.07
C ASP A 165 -22.26 12.22 -10.37
N ALA A 166 -21.49 11.60 -11.28
CA ALA A 166 -21.97 11.14 -12.57
C ALA A 166 -22.56 9.71 -12.57
N VAL A 167 -21.87 8.75 -11.93
CA VAL A 167 -22.21 7.31 -12.01
C VAL A 167 -22.45 6.67 -10.64
N GLY A 168 -22.27 7.42 -9.55
CA GLY A 168 -22.46 6.92 -8.20
C GLY A 168 -21.28 6.12 -7.65
N LEU A 169 -21.41 5.74 -6.39
CA LEU A 169 -20.31 5.24 -5.56
C LEU A 169 -19.86 3.82 -5.92
N CYS A 170 -20.81 2.89 -6.13
CA CYS A 170 -20.50 1.51 -6.46
C CYS A 170 -19.71 1.40 -7.76
N ASP A 171 -20.09 2.15 -8.79
CA ASP A 171 -19.39 2.16 -10.07
C ASP A 171 -18.05 2.90 -9.98
N THR A 172 -17.96 3.94 -9.16
CA THR A 172 -16.67 4.57 -8.84
C THR A 172 -15.67 3.58 -8.23
N LEU A 173 -16.11 2.72 -7.30
CA LEU A 173 -15.28 1.66 -6.75
C LEU A 173 -14.82 0.66 -7.81
N LYS A 174 -15.66 0.32 -8.79
CA LYS A 174 -15.25 -0.53 -9.94
C LYS A 174 -14.19 0.15 -10.79
N VAL A 175 -14.28 1.47 -11.00
CA VAL A 175 -13.22 2.22 -11.70
C VAL A 175 -11.91 2.20 -10.93
N LEU A 176 -11.95 2.31 -9.60
CA LEU A 176 -10.75 2.16 -8.76
C LEU A 176 -10.15 0.74 -8.86
N CYS A 177 -10.96 -0.31 -9.08
CA CYS A 177 -10.45 -1.65 -9.38
C CYS A 177 -9.61 -1.68 -10.66
N ILE A 178 -9.91 -0.85 -11.67
CA ILE A 178 -9.10 -0.75 -12.88
C ILE A 178 -7.70 -0.22 -12.55
N LEU A 179 -7.59 0.79 -11.66
CA LEU A 179 -6.30 1.30 -11.21
C LEU A 179 -5.49 0.24 -10.48
N MET A 180 -6.14 -0.56 -9.63
CA MET A 180 -5.53 -1.71 -8.95
C MET A 180 -5.13 -2.83 -9.92
N PHE A 181 -5.88 -3.02 -11.01
CA PHE A 181 -5.53 -3.97 -12.05
C PHE A 181 -4.29 -3.54 -12.83
N VAL A 182 -4.16 -2.24 -13.15
CA VAL A 182 -2.93 -1.69 -13.73
C VAL A 182 -1.75 -1.88 -12.77
N LEU A 183 -1.97 -1.71 -11.47
CA LEU A 183 -0.95 -2.01 -10.46
C LEU A 183 -0.55 -3.49 -10.45
N PHE A 184 -1.50 -4.41 -10.57
CA PHE A 184 -1.23 -5.84 -10.70
C PHE A 184 -0.35 -6.15 -11.91
N LEU A 185 -0.66 -5.55 -13.07
CA LEU A 185 0.18 -5.67 -14.27
C LEU A 185 1.57 -5.04 -14.07
N ALA A 186 1.64 -3.87 -13.45
CA ALA A 186 2.90 -3.18 -13.13
C ALA A 186 3.80 -4.01 -12.20
N GLY A 187 3.22 -4.81 -11.30
CA GLY A 187 3.96 -5.75 -10.44
C GLY A 187 4.73 -6.82 -11.23
N PHE A 188 4.27 -7.21 -12.42
CA PHE A 188 5.02 -8.17 -13.26
C PHE A 188 6.29 -7.59 -13.85
N THR A 189 6.37 -6.26 -14.01
CA THR A 189 7.51 -5.52 -14.55
C THR A 189 8.71 -5.54 -13.59
N TYR A 190 8.49 -5.86 -12.31
CA TYR A 190 9.55 -6.01 -11.32
C TYR A 190 10.40 -7.24 -11.63
N LYS A 191 11.36 -7.07 -12.55
CA LYS A 191 12.33 -8.10 -12.91
C LYS A 191 13.33 -8.22 -11.76
N PRO A 192 13.46 -9.39 -11.11
CA PRO A 192 14.48 -9.58 -10.08
C PRO A 192 15.85 -9.59 -10.77
N LEU A 193 16.62 -8.52 -10.61
CA LEU A 193 17.93 -8.41 -11.27
C LEU A 193 19.07 -9.10 -10.53
N VAL A 194 18.86 -9.64 -9.33
CA VAL A 194 19.93 -10.36 -8.62
C VAL A 194 19.35 -11.57 -7.87
N PRO A 195 19.84 -12.79 -8.15
CA PRO A 195 19.71 -13.92 -7.24
C PRO A 195 20.43 -13.55 -5.94
N ASN A 196 19.68 -13.44 -4.85
CA ASN A 196 20.16 -13.60 -3.48
C ASN A 196 21.55 -12.98 -3.19
N ALA A 197 21.66 -11.65 -3.24
CA ALA A 197 22.89 -10.94 -2.88
C ALA A 197 23.13 -10.88 -1.35
N LYS A 198 22.82 -11.96 -0.63
CA LYS A 198 23.37 -12.26 0.70
C LYS A 198 24.33 -13.46 0.69
N ASP A 199 24.62 -14.06 -0.47
CA ASP A 199 25.62 -15.14 -0.65
C ASP A 199 26.98 -14.63 -1.19
N LYS A 200 27.49 -13.53 -0.63
CA LYS A 200 28.88 -13.10 -0.87
C LYS A 200 29.71 -12.90 0.39
N GLU A 201 29.47 -13.74 1.40
CA GLU A 201 30.51 -14.17 2.34
C GLU A 201 30.39 -15.69 2.55
N GLY A 202 31.25 -16.46 1.87
CA GLY A 202 31.55 -17.84 2.24
C GLY A 202 30.85 -18.97 1.48
N GLY A 203 31.38 -19.33 0.30
CA GLY A 203 31.70 -20.72 -0.08
C GLY A 203 30.61 -21.82 -0.18
N LYS A 204 30.56 -22.41 -1.39
CA LYS A 204 30.15 -23.79 -1.78
C LYS A 204 28.68 -24.07 -2.19
N LYS A 205 28.60 -24.49 -3.46
CA LYS A 205 27.56 -25.20 -4.21
C LYS A 205 26.57 -26.06 -3.39
N GLY A 206 25.29 -25.97 -3.74
CA GLY A 206 24.39 -27.14 -3.79
C GLY A 206 23.11 -27.07 -2.94
N LYS A 207 21.97 -27.13 -3.64
CA LYS A 207 20.62 -27.52 -3.20
C LYS A 207 19.76 -26.46 -2.49
N SER A 208 18.64 -26.14 -3.14
CA SER A 208 17.36 -25.68 -2.60
C SER A 208 17.16 -26.10 -1.13
N LYS A 209 17.30 -25.16 -0.20
CA LYS A 209 16.82 -25.27 1.18
C LYS A 209 16.37 -23.90 1.64
N PHE A 210 15.11 -23.82 2.07
CA PHE A 210 14.53 -22.69 2.80
C PHE A 210 15.52 -22.18 3.87
N PRO A 211 15.75 -20.86 4.00
CA PRO A 211 16.53 -20.36 5.12
C PRO A 211 15.83 -20.67 6.45
N PRO A 212 16.57 -21.04 7.50
CA PRO A 212 15.99 -21.52 8.76
C PRO A 212 15.27 -20.40 9.52
N ALA A 213 14.14 -20.74 10.14
CA ALA A 213 13.24 -19.85 10.89
C ALA A 213 13.92 -18.96 11.95
N LYS A 214 15.09 -19.35 12.47
CA LYS A 214 15.89 -18.53 13.40
C LYS A 214 16.49 -17.25 12.77
N LYS A 215 16.61 -17.16 11.44
CA LYS A 215 16.97 -15.92 10.71
C LYS A 215 15.75 -15.13 10.23
N ILE A 216 14.56 -15.74 10.25
CA ILE A 216 13.28 -15.18 9.77
C ILE A 216 12.64 -14.27 10.83
N CYS A 217 12.75 -14.65 12.11
CA CYS A 217 12.45 -13.77 13.24
C CYS A 217 13.73 -13.12 13.75
N ASN A 218 14.28 -12.14 13.04
CA ASN A 218 15.30 -11.29 13.62
C ASN A 218 14.63 -10.26 14.55
N PHE A 219 14.21 -10.74 15.73
CA PHE A 219 13.76 -9.91 16.85
C PHE A 219 14.83 -8.90 17.30
N SER A 220 16.02 -8.90 16.69
CA SER A 220 17.03 -7.85 16.80
C SER A 220 16.49 -6.47 16.39
N VAL A 221 15.57 -6.40 15.42
CA VAL A 221 14.92 -5.13 15.05
C VAL A 221 13.95 -4.65 16.15
N PHE A 222 13.26 -5.58 16.84
CA PHE A 222 12.46 -5.30 18.04
C PHE A 222 13.30 -5.07 19.31
N LYS A 223 14.62 -5.34 19.29
CA LYS A 223 15.53 -5.01 20.40
C LYS A 223 16.00 -3.55 20.35
N VAL A 224 15.91 -2.89 19.20
CA VAL A 224 16.23 -1.47 19.08
C VAL A 224 15.09 -0.66 19.68
N LEU A 225 15.34 -0.04 20.84
CA LEU A 225 14.34 0.72 21.60
C LEU A 225 13.69 1.80 20.72
N SER A 226 14.48 2.49 19.89
CA SER A 226 14.00 3.50 18.93
C SER A 226 13.05 2.92 17.88
N TYR A 227 13.29 1.70 17.37
CA TYR A 227 12.40 1.05 16.41
C TYR A 227 11.10 0.58 17.06
N ARG A 228 11.14 0.10 18.32
CA ARG A 228 9.93 -0.26 19.09
C ARG A 228 9.05 0.96 19.38
N ILE A 229 9.66 2.06 19.82
CA ILE A 229 8.98 3.33 20.08
C ILE A 229 8.40 3.87 18.78
N TRP A 230 9.10 3.74 17.65
CA TRP A 230 8.63 4.19 16.34
C TRP A 230 7.52 3.28 15.77
N ALA A 231 7.67 1.96 15.83
CA ALA A 231 6.74 0.98 15.28
C ALA A 231 5.43 0.84 16.07
N PHE A 232 5.42 1.11 17.39
CA PHE A 232 4.17 1.21 18.16
C PHE A 232 3.70 2.66 18.31
N GLY A 233 4.63 3.61 18.45
CA GLY A 233 4.31 5.01 18.68
C GLY A 233 3.79 5.72 17.44
N ILE A 234 4.24 5.40 16.23
CA ILE A 234 3.68 6.03 15.01
C ILE A 234 2.29 5.52 14.69
N PRO A 235 1.99 4.23 14.74
CA PRO A 235 0.61 3.77 14.59
C PRO A 235 -0.29 4.30 15.70
N ALA A 236 0.15 4.30 16.97
CA ALA A 236 -0.63 4.86 18.07
C ALA A 236 -0.79 6.39 17.99
N ALA A 237 0.24 7.11 17.53
CA ALA A 237 0.19 8.55 17.32
C ALA A 237 -0.63 8.91 16.09
N LEU A 238 -0.61 8.13 15.00
CA LEU A 238 -1.49 8.32 13.85
C LEU A 238 -2.94 7.99 14.21
N PHE A 239 -3.19 6.91 14.96
CA PHE A 239 -4.51 6.63 15.53
C PHE A 239 -4.98 7.78 16.43
N GLY A 240 -4.09 8.30 17.28
CA GLY A 240 -4.35 9.43 18.17
C GLY A 240 -4.37 10.80 17.50
N TYR A 241 -3.82 10.96 16.30
CA TYR A 241 -3.81 12.21 15.53
C TYR A 241 -5.06 12.34 14.66
N PHE A 242 -5.60 11.21 14.17
CA PHE A 242 -6.88 11.19 13.47
C PHE A 242 -8.08 11.39 14.40
N VAL A 243 -7.99 11.03 15.69
CA VAL A 243 -9.08 11.23 16.67
C VAL A 243 -9.44 12.72 16.89
N PRO A 244 -8.48 13.64 17.13
CA PRO A 244 -8.77 15.08 17.18
C PRO A 244 -9.24 15.67 15.86
N TYR A 245 -8.76 15.17 14.71
CA TYR A 245 -9.16 15.66 13.39
C TYR A 245 -10.64 15.34 13.09
N VAL A 246 -11.13 14.21 13.60
CA VAL A 246 -12.55 13.81 13.53
C VAL A 246 -13.42 14.63 14.49
N HIS A 247 -12.87 15.15 15.59
CA HIS A 247 -13.58 16.00 16.55
C HIS A 247 -13.51 17.51 16.25
N LEU A 248 -12.61 17.96 15.37
CA LEU A 248 -12.49 19.37 14.94
C LEU A 248 -13.35 19.72 13.71
N VAL A 249 -13.90 18.71 13.02
CA VAL A 249 -14.81 18.86 11.87
C VAL A 249 -16.29 18.62 12.26
N SER A 250 -16.57 18.53 13.57
CA SER A 250 -17.93 18.44 14.12
C SER A 250 -18.31 19.67 14.92
#